data_AF-B9TQ23-F1
#
_entry.id   AF-B9TQ23-F1
#
_cell.length_a   1.000
_cell.length_b   1.000
_cell.length_c   1.000
_cell.angle_alpha   90.00
_cell.angle_beta   90.00
_cell.angle_gamma   90.00
#
_symmetry.space_group_name_H-M   'P 1'
#
loop_
_entity.id
_entity.type
_entity.pdbx_description
1 polymer ?
#
loop_
_entity_poly.entity_id
_entity_poly.type
_entity_poly.pdbx_seq_one_letter_code
_entity_poly.pdbx_strand_id
1 'polypeptide(L)'
;MSGVRGVNTGYPVVQCSMSSLVMENRTLCMPGSVDSIPSKGNSEDHISNSTWCARKAMTVVQNTQYIVGVEMLLAAQALTMTEALLKDFVLGQGTQAAYAEIRRQIPACLDGDRWFHDDVQAAHGFVVSGSVRNAVLAAIGEFV
;
A
#
# COMPACT_ATOMS: atom_id res chain seq x y z
N MET A 1 -20.08 4.92 -0.96
CA MET A 1 -20.04 3.82 -1.94
C MET A 1 -20.07 4.51 -3.28
N SER A 2 -19.25 4.11 -4.25
CA SER A 2 -19.36 4.69 -5.59
C SER A 2 -20.68 4.21 -6.20
N GLY A 3 -21.49 5.13 -6.72
CA GLY A 3 -22.74 4.81 -7.41
C GLY A 3 -23.82 4.11 -6.56
N VAL A 4 -24.56 3.21 -7.21
CA VAL A 4 -25.79 2.61 -6.68
C VAL A 4 -25.47 1.34 -5.91
N ARG A 5 -25.94 1.26 -4.65
CA ARG A 5 -25.75 0.09 -3.79
C ARG A 5 -26.36 -1.15 -4.43
N GLY A 6 -25.59 -2.24 -4.48
CA GLY A 6 -26.02 -3.52 -5.07
C GLY A 6 -25.79 -3.64 -6.58
N VAL A 7 -25.61 -2.52 -7.29
CA VAL A 7 -25.15 -2.52 -8.69
C VAL A 7 -23.64 -2.32 -8.76
N ASN A 8 -23.11 -1.44 -7.91
CA ASN A 8 -21.68 -1.19 -7.78
C ASN A 8 -21.11 -1.88 -6.55
N THR A 9 -19.90 -2.43 -6.71
CA THR A 9 -19.16 -3.10 -5.64
C THR A 9 -18.23 -2.12 -4.92
N GLY A 10 -17.60 -1.22 -5.66
CA GLY A 10 -16.55 -0.32 -5.18
C GLY A 10 -15.22 -1.05 -4.93
N TYR A 11 -14.49 -0.57 -3.92
CA TYR A 11 -13.16 -1.07 -3.57
C TYR A 11 -13.03 -2.43 -2.82
N PRO A 12 -14.08 -3.13 -2.35
CA PRO A 12 -13.91 -4.45 -1.72
C PRO A 12 -13.10 -5.44 -2.57
N VAL A 13 -13.24 -5.44 -3.91
CA VAL A 13 -12.46 -6.31 -4.80
C VAL A 13 -10.97 -5.96 -4.74
N VAL A 14 -10.63 -4.67 -4.71
CA VAL A 14 -9.25 -4.19 -4.56
C VAL A 14 -8.67 -4.63 -3.20
N GLN A 15 -9.47 -4.56 -2.14
CA GLN A 15 -9.07 -5.03 -0.81
C GLN A 15 -8.79 -6.54 -0.78
N CYS A 16 -9.55 -7.35 -1.53
CA CYS A 16 -9.29 -8.78 -1.66
C CYS A 16 -7.91 -9.05 -2.28
N SER A 17 -7.51 -8.30 -3.32
CA SER A 17 -6.18 -8.39 -3.91
C SER A 17 -5.08 -8.06 -2.89
N MET A 18 -5.24 -6.97 -2.12
CA MET A 18 -4.27 -6.61 -1.07
C MET A 18 -4.18 -7.68 0.02
N SER A 19 -5.32 -8.28 0.39
CA SER A 19 -5.36 -9.38 1.35
C SER A 19 -4.61 -10.62 0.85
N SER A 20 -4.64 -10.90 -0.46
CA SER A 20 -3.85 -11.98 -1.06
C SER A 20 -2.34 -11.73 -0.93
N LEU A 21 -1.89 -10.49 -1.14
CA LEU A 21 -0.48 -10.10 -0.97
C LEU A 21 -0.03 -10.25 0.50
N VAL A 22 -0.90 -9.95 1.46
CA VAL A 22 -0.61 -10.19 2.89
C VAL A 22 -0.43 -11.69 3.17
N MET A 23 -1.26 -12.55 2.57
CA MET A 23 -1.11 -14.00 2.72
C MET A 23 0.18 -14.53 2.08
N GLU A 24 0.54 -14.03 0.90
CA GLU A 24 1.81 -14.37 0.26
C GLU A 24 3.01 -13.95 1.12
N ASN A 25 2.98 -12.71 1.65
CA ASN A 25 4.01 -12.21 2.54
C ASN A 25 4.16 -13.07 3.80
N ARG A 26 3.04 -13.56 4.38
CA ARG A 26 3.08 -14.44 5.55
C ARG A 26 3.91 -15.71 5.28
N THR A 27 3.76 -16.30 4.09
CA THR A 27 4.54 -17.49 3.69
C THR A 27 6.03 -17.15 3.50
N LEU A 28 6.34 -15.98 2.93
CA LEU A 28 7.71 -15.51 2.71
C LEU A 28 8.46 -15.12 4.01
N CYS A 29 7.74 -14.90 5.10
CA CYS A 29 8.32 -14.51 6.39
C CYS A 29 9.03 -15.66 7.14
N MET A 30 8.94 -16.91 6.67
CA MET A 30 9.75 -18.01 7.24
C MET A 30 11.25 -17.64 7.17
N PRO A 31 12.00 -17.63 8.30
CA PRO A 31 13.41 -17.27 8.28
C PRO A 31 14.20 -18.32 7.48
N GLY A 32 14.85 -17.92 6.39
CA GLY A 32 15.70 -18.83 5.60
C GLY A 32 17.09 -19.04 6.22
N SER A 33 17.49 -18.15 7.13
CA SER A 33 18.81 -18.17 7.78
C SER A 33 18.93 -19.20 8.90
N VAL A 34 17.83 -19.84 9.32
CA VAL A 34 17.85 -20.91 10.32
C VAL A 34 18.03 -22.30 9.71
N ASP A 35 18.02 -22.38 8.37
CA ASP A 35 18.24 -23.62 7.63
C ASP A 35 19.66 -23.63 7.07
N SER A 36 20.29 -24.80 7.02
CA SER A 36 21.64 -24.99 6.48
C SER A 36 21.76 -26.41 5.93
N ILE A 37 22.17 -26.51 4.66
CA ILE A 37 22.39 -27.78 3.98
C ILE A 37 23.89 -27.89 3.68
N PRO A 38 24.63 -28.82 4.33
CA PRO A 38 26.07 -28.97 4.11
C PRO A 38 26.43 -29.17 2.63
N SER A 39 27.51 -28.54 2.19
CA SER A 39 27.99 -28.60 0.82
C SER A 39 29.48 -28.96 0.75
N LYS A 40 29.96 -29.21 -0.47
CA LYS A 40 31.39 -29.50 -0.79
C LYS A 40 32.01 -30.59 0.10
N GLY A 41 31.31 -31.72 0.24
CA GLY A 41 31.78 -32.82 1.07
C GLY A 41 31.96 -32.44 2.54
N ASN A 42 31.02 -31.65 3.08
CA ASN A 42 31.02 -31.15 4.46
C ASN A 42 32.15 -30.16 4.78
N SER A 43 32.77 -29.54 3.75
CA SER A 43 33.70 -28.41 3.95
C SER A 43 32.97 -27.08 4.16
N GLU A 44 31.76 -26.95 3.61
CA GLU A 44 30.83 -25.86 3.89
C GLU A 44 29.67 -26.44 4.68
N ASP A 45 29.90 -26.76 5.95
CA ASP A 45 28.94 -27.40 6.85
C ASP A 45 27.91 -26.41 7.42
N HIS A 46 28.16 -25.10 7.29
CA HIS A 46 27.24 -24.03 7.69
C HIS A 46 27.05 -22.98 6.59
N ILE A 47 25.82 -22.81 6.12
CA ILE A 47 25.45 -21.86 5.05
C ILE A 47 24.33 -20.94 5.54
N SER A 48 24.38 -19.66 5.14
CA SER A 48 23.49 -18.61 5.66
C SER A 48 22.19 -18.40 4.88
N ASN A 49 22.10 -18.96 3.66
CA ASN A 49 20.99 -18.72 2.72
C ASN A 49 20.71 -17.22 2.42
N SER A 50 21.70 -16.34 2.59
CA SER A 50 21.52 -14.88 2.56
C SER A 50 20.91 -14.36 1.25
N THR A 51 21.29 -14.93 0.10
CA THR A 51 20.75 -14.49 -1.21
C THR A 51 19.25 -14.77 -1.34
N TRP A 52 18.79 -15.92 -0.83
CA TRP A 52 17.36 -16.24 -0.80
C TRP A 52 16.61 -15.28 0.16
N CYS A 53 17.18 -15.05 1.35
CA CYS A 53 16.64 -14.11 2.33
C CYS A 53 16.54 -12.67 1.79
N ALA A 54 17.51 -12.22 0.98
CA ALA A 54 17.45 -10.91 0.35
C ALA A 54 16.33 -10.83 -0.70
N ARG A 55 16.16 -11.88 -1.52
CA ARG A 55 15.11 -11.93 -2.55
C ARG A 55 13.70 -11.92 -1.95
N LYS A 56 13.45 -12.75 -0.94
CA LYS A 56 12.13 -12.77 -0.28
C LYS A 56 11.82 -11.43 0.41
N ALA A 57 12.82 -10.79 1.01
CA ALA A 57 12.65 -9.47 1.62
C ALA A 57 12.26 -8.41 0.57
N MET A 58 12.90 -8.42 -0.61
CA MET A 58 12.55 -7.55 -1.72
C MET A 58 11.10 -7.74 -2.17
N THR A 59 10.64 -8.99 -2.32
CA THR A 59 9.23 -9.28 -2.68
C THR A 59 8.26 -8.79 -1.62
N VAL A 60 8.54 -9.01 -0.33
CA VAL A 60 7.69 -8.52 0.77
C VAL A 60 7.59 -6.99 0.75
N VAL A 61 8.70 -6.28 0.52
CA VAL A 61 8.69 -4.82 0.39
C VAL A 61 7.83 -4.38 -0.81
N GLN A 62 8.00 -5.00 -1.98
CA GLN A 62 7.21 -4.68 -3.18
C GLN A 62 5.70 -4.89 -2.95
N ASN A 63 5.32 -6.02 -2.35
CA ASN A 63 3.93 -6.31 -1.99
C ASN A 63 3.38 -5.28 -0.98
N THR A 64 4.20 -4.88 0.00
CA THR A 64 3.82 -3.91 1.04
C THR A 64 3.59 -2.51 0.44
N GLN A 65 4.33 -2.11 -0.59
CA GLN A 65 4.11 -0.84 -1.29
C GLN A 65 2.71 -0.77 -1.92
N TYR A 66 2.22 -1.87 -2.51
CA TYR A 66 0.84 -1.92 -3.01
C TYR A 66 -0.18 -1.82 -1.88
N ILE A 67 0.01 -2.58 -0.80
CA ILE A 67 -0.91 -2.60 0.35
C ILE A 67 -1.05 -1.19 0.95
N VAL A 68 0.07 -0.53 1.25
CA VAL A 68 0.10 0.82 1.85
C VAL A 68 -0.44 1.86 0.87
N GLY A 69 -0.09 1.78 -0.41
CA GLY A 69 -0.62 2.69 -1.44
C GLY A 69 -2.14 2.62 -1.53
N VAL A 70 -2.69 1.41 -1.61
CA VAL A 70 -4.15 1.19 -1.64
C VAL A 70 -4.80 1.65 -0.33
N GLU A 71 -4.20 1.40 0.82
CA GLU A 71 -4.71 1.90 2.10
C GLU A 71 -4.85 3.43 2.10
N MET A 72 -3.86 4.16 1.59
CA MET A 72 -3.92 5.62 1.41
C MET A 72 -5.07 6.03 0.48
N LEU A 73 -5.27 5.33 -0.64
CA LEU A 73 -6.38 5.56 -1.56
C LEU A 73 -7.73 5.35 -0.88
N LEU A 74 -7.89 4.26 -0.11
CA LEU A 74 -9.13 3.98 0.62
C LEU A 74 -9.40 5.02 1.71
N ALA A 75 -8.37 5.48 2.41
CA ALA A 75 -8.49 6.56 3.39
C ALA A 75 -8.96 7.86 2.74
N ALA A 76 -8.36 8.26 1.60
CA ALA A 76 -8.82 9.42 0.84
C ALA A 76 -10.26 9.25 0.33
N GLN A 77 -10.63 8.04 -0.10
CA GLN A 77 -12.02 7.73 -0.49
C GLN A 77 -12.99 7.86 0.67
N ALA A 78 -12.64 7.37 1.84
CA ALA A 78 -13.45 7.52 3.04
C ALA A 78 -13.67 9.00 3.37
N LEU A 79 -12.61 9.82 3.35
CA LEU A 79 -12.69 11.25 3.63
C LEU A 79 -13.63 11.99 2.66
N THR A 80 -13.52 11.74 1.36
CA THR A 80 -14.45 12.36 0.39
C THR A 80 -15.90 11.94 0.63
N MET A 81 -16.12 10.67 1.00
CA MET A 81 -17.47 10.17 1.26
C MET A 81 -18.09 10.71 2.56
N THR A 82 -17.28 11.08 3.54
CA THR A 82 -17.74 11.60 4.83
C THR A 82 -17.68 13.12 4.94
N GLU A 83 -17.13 13.82 3.95
CA GLU A 83 -16.99 15.29 3.92
C GLU A 83 -18.30 16.02 4.25
N ALA A 84 -19.42 15.60 3.64
CA ALA A 84 -20.73 16.20 3.90
C ALA A 84 -21.28 15.92 5.31
N LEU A 85 -20.81 14.86 5.98
CA LEU A 85 -21.22 14.47 7.33
C LEU A 85 -20.31 15.07 8.41
N LEU A 86 -19.07 15.42 8.05
CA LEU A 86 -18.02 15.84 8.96
C LEU A 86 -17.60 17.29 8.71
N LYS A 87 -18.55 18.17 8.36
CA LYS A 87 -18.29 19.55 7.94
C LYS A 87 -17.47 20.37 8.96
N ASP A 88 -17.62 20.06 10.24
CA ASP A 88 -16.92 20.75 11.34
C ASP A 88 -15.53 20.15 11.63
N PHE A 89 -15.18 19.02 11.02
CA PHE A 89 -13.88 18.36 11.18
C PHE A 89 -12.91 18.80 10.09
N VAL A 90 -12.02 19.70 10.46
CA VAL A 90 -10.91 20.14 9.60
C VAL A 90 -9.77 19.12 9.70
N LEU A 91 -9.27 18.66 8.55
CA LEU A 91 -8.09 17.81 8.51
C LEU A 91 -6.86 18.57 9.01
N GLY A 92 -5.98 17.88 9.74
CA GLY A 92 -4.67 18.44 10.10
C GLY A 92 -3.86 18.78 8.86
N GLN A 93 -2.92 19.73 8.97
CA GLN A 93 -2.15 20.26 7.83
C GLN A 93 -1.47 19.15 7.00
N GLY A 94 -0.83 18.18 7.65
CA GLY A 94 -0.22 17.04 6.97
C GLY A 94 -1.25 16.14 6.28
N THR A 95 -2.34 15.79 6.98
CA THR A 95 -3.42 14.96 6.41
C THR A 95 -4.08 15.65 5.21
N GLN A 96 -4.28 16.96 5.29
CA GLN A 96 -4.81 17.76 4.19
C GLN A 96 -3.89 17.72 2.97
N ALA A 97 -2.57 17.87 3.17
CA ALA A 97 -1.59 17.79 2.10
C ALA A 97 -1.55 16.39 1.45
N ALA A 98 -1.58 15.32 2.26
CA ALA A 98 -1.67 13.96 1.76
C ALA A 98 -2.94 13.71 0.95
N TYR A 99 -4.10 14.12 1.49
CA TYR A 99 -5.39 13.98 0.82
C TYR A 99 -5.41 14.72 -0.53
N ALA A 100 -4.92 15.97 -0.55
CA ALA A 100 -4.85 16.77 -1.77
C ALA A 100 -3.97 16.12 -2.84
N GLU A 101 -2.79 15.60 -2.46
CA GLU A 101 -1.87 14.94 -3.40
C GLU A 101 -2.46 13.64 -3.96
N ILE A 102 -3.11 12.83 -3.12
CA ILE A 102 -3.80 11.62 -3.57
C ILE A 102 -4.91 11.98 -4.55
N ARG A 103 -5.72 13.01 -4.24
CA ARG A 103 -6.85 13.44 -5.09
C ARG A 103 -6.43 14.09 -6.40
N ARG A 104 -5.25 14.72 -6.42
CA ARG A 104 -4.64 15.27 -7.64
C ARG A 104 -4.32 14.16 -8.64
N GLN A 105 -3.92 12.98 -8.17
CA GLN A 105 -3.56 11.85 -9.03
C GLN A 105 -4.72 10.89 -9.28
N ILE A 106 -5.58 10.68 -8.28
CA ILE A 106 -6.70 9.74 -8.33
C ILE A 106 -8.00 10.47 -7.93
N PRO A 107 -8.84 10.85 -8.91
CA PRO A 107 -10.14 11.46 -8.65
C PRO A 107 -11.02 10.54 -7.79
N ALA A 108 -11.84 11.15 -6.94
CA ALA A 108 -12.79 10.40 -6.11
C ALA A 108 -13.75 9.57 -6.96
N CYS A 109 -13.98 8.33 -6.53
CA CYS A 109 -14.87 7.41 -7.23
C CYS A 109 -16.26 7.53 -6.60
N LEU A 110 -17.15 8.37 -7.17
CA LEU A 110 -18.48 8.64 -6.62
C LEU A 110 -19.61 8.17 -7.55
N ASP A 111 -19.37 8.07 -8.86
CA ASP A 111 -20.42 7.86 -9.87
C ASP A 111 -20.62 6.39 -10.30
N GLY A 112 -19.91 5.45 -9.68
CA GLY A 112 -20.01 4.02 -9.96
C GLY A 112 -18.64 3.35 -10.08
N ASP A 113 -18.62 2.06 -10.39
CA ASP A 113 -17.39 1.30 -10.57
C ASP A 113 -16.65 1.73 -11.85
N ARG A 114 -15.31 1.70 -11.77
CA ARG A 114 -14.43 1.94 -12.90
C ARG A 114 -13.32 0.90 -12.92
N TRP A 115 -12.44 0.99 -13.91
CA TRP A 115 -11.25 0.16 -13.99
C TRP A 115 -10.27 0.51 -12.86
N PHE A 116 -10.37 -0.20 -11.73
CA PHE A 116 -9.59 0.09 -10.52
C PHE A 116 -8.10 -0.29 -10.63
N HIS A 117 -7.68 -1.01 -11.65
CA HIS A 117 -6.26 -1.35 -11.84
C HIS A 117 -5.40 -0.09 -11.97
N ASP A 118 -5.86 0.91 -12.74
CA ASP A 118 -5.12 2.15 -12.94
C ASP A 118 -5.00 2.94 -11.63
N ASP A 119 -6.07 2.94 -10.82
CA ASP A 119 -6.05 3.53 -9.48
C ASP A 119 -5.05 2.81 -8.56
N VAL A 120 -4.97 1.48 -8.62
CA VAL A 120 -4.02 0.68 -7.83
C VAL A 120 -2.58 0.95 -8.27
N GLN A 121 -2.31 1.10 -9.57
CA GLN A 121 -0.98 1.44 -10.08
C GLN A 121 -0.56 2.85 -9.66
N ALA A 122 -1.46 3.84 -9.78
CA ALA A 122 -1.21 5.19 -9.29
C ALA A 122 -0.97 5.20 -7.77
N ALA A 123 -1.75 4.42 -7.01
CA ALA A 123 -1.63 4.32 -5.57
C ALA A 123 -0.30 3.68 -5.13
N HIS A 124 0.17 2.65 -5.82
CA HIS A 124 1.51 2.10 -5.65
C HIS A 124 2.60 3.16 -5.90
N GLY A 125 2.39 3.99 -6.92
CA GLY A 125 3.25 5.13 -7.25
C GLY A 125 3.45 6.12 -6.11
N PHE A 126 2.47 6.30 -5.22
CA PHE A 126 2.60 7.17 -4.04
C PHE A 126 3.76 6.76 -3.13
N VAL A 127 3.92 5.45 -2.94
CA VAL A 127 4.93 4.89 -2.05
C VAL A 127 6.29 4.86 -2.74
N VAL A 128 6.35 4.44 -4.01
CA VAL A 128 7.60 4.32 -4.76
C VAL A 128 8.24 5.69 -5.04
N SER A 129 7.43 6.69 -5.42
CA SER A 129 7.93 8.04 -5.67
C SER A 129 8.11 8.86 -4.39
N GLY A 130 7.48 8.44 -3.29
CA GLY A 130 7.39 9.24 -2.07
C GLY A 130 6.55 10.52 -2.22
N SER A 131 5.72 10.65 -3.26
CA SER A 131 4.98 11.89 -3.57
C SER A 131 4.14 12.38 -2.38
N VAL A 132 3.38 11.48 -1.76
CA VAL A 132 2.53 11.79 -0.59
C VAL A 132 3.38 12.23 0.59
N ARG A 133 4.47 11.51 0.89
CA ARG A 133 5.42 11.89 1.95
C ARG A 133 5.98 13.29 1.69
N ASN A 134 6.42 13.58 0.47
CA ASN A 134 7.03 14.86 0.13
C ASN A 134 6.02 16.01 0.21
N ALA A 135 4.76 15.78 -0.19
CA ALA A 135 3.68 16.75 -0.02
C ALA A 135 3.41 17.05 1.46
N VAL A 136 3.40 16.02 2.31
CA VAL A 136 3.26 16.18 3.77
C VAL A 136 4.44 16.98 4.34
N LEU A 137 5.68 16.60 4.02
CA LEU A 137 6.89 17.27 4.50
C LEU A 137 6.93 18.75 4.08
N ALA A 138 6.48 19.07 2.86
CA ALA A 138 6.38 20.45 2.41
C ALA A 138 5.37 21.28 3.23
N ALA A 139 4.34 20.63 3.80
CA ALA A 139 3.32 21.30 4.59
C ALA A 139 3.69 21.43 6.08
N ILE A 140 4.33 20.42 6.68
CA ILE A 140 4.57 20.37 8.13
C ILE A 140 6.05 20.42 8.55
N GLY A 141 6.99 20.41 7.61
CA GLY A 141 8.42 20.30 7.88
C GLY A 141 8.90 18.85 8.05
N GLU A 142 10.14 18.66 8.49
CA GLU A 142 10.74 17.34 8.70
C GLU A 142 10.16 16.61 9.93
N PHE A 143 10.05 15.29 9.83
CA PHE A 143 9.76 14.44 10.98
C PHE A 143 11.00 14.42 11.87
N VAL A 144 10.88 14.97 13.08
CA VAL A 144 11.92 14.87 14.14
C VAL A 144 11.99 13.44 14.67
#